data_AF-A0A235HPK2-F1
#
_entry.id   AF-A0A235HPK2-F1
#
_cell.length_a   1.000
_cell.length_b   1.000
_cell.length_c   1.000
_cell.angle_alpha   90.00
_cell.angle_beta   90.00
_cell.angle_gamma   90.00
#
_symmetry.space_group_name_H-M   'P 1'
#
loop_
_entity.id
_entity.type
_entity.pdbx_description
1 polymer ?
#
loop_
_entity_poly.entity_id
_entity_poly.type
_entity_poly.pdbx_seq_one_letter_code
_entity_poly.pdbx_strand_id
1 'polypeptide(L)'
;MTMSWDTLLYWLTHQQEGSWITFRRAVTELASFEHLDVDISYLCRNLRFQLSEASHIDFFIDGSQRWKIRPPILAGLLNCPNTAVLCGGRTPKLLSQMCDVAATLNCQIISDATSQKIAEIRVRGTEEGIRQIAAIIGIPFVPQQAKCLSQDLNPILKQLEIAEEATPLGGWSAQSFDWQSRKWVDGVLQHTVYEYSYYNTCHYFVHNQQGRLVRMPKHEAIYAAAALRYLQVAVYNKTQRTLTTDVSSPLPEMYARVAYFCAGRPSQIAQGQIVYNEISPDLAGLLLVAIGQNHPGLRWVN
;
A
#
# COMPACT_ATOMS: atom_id res chain seq x y z
N MET A 1 6.87 -15.98 27.09
CA MET A 1 7.24 -15.62 25.72
C MET A 1 6.24 -14.59 25.24
N THR A 2 6.65 -13.34 25.05
CA THR A 2 5.84 -12.32 24.39
C THR A 2 5.58 -12.80 22.96
N MET A 3 4.32 -13.07 22.62
CA MET A 3 3.97 -13.34 21.22
C MET A 3 4.23 -12.05 20.44
N SER A 4 5.13 -12.11 19.45
CA SER A 4 5.32 -11.01 18.50
C SER A 4 4.12 -10.98 17.55
N TRP A 5 3.75 -9.79 17.06
CA TRP A 5 2.79 -9.64 15.95
C TRP A 5 3.23 -10.37 14.67
N ASP A 6 4.48 -10.82 14.59
CA ASP A 6 4.92 -11.79 13.57
C ASP A 6 4.10 -13.09 13.57
N THR A 7 3.52 -13.46 14.71
CA THR A 7 2.62 -14.61 14.83
C THR A 7 1.40 -14.45 13.92
N LEU A 8 0.88 -13.22 13.77
CA LEU A 8 -0.18 -12.93 12.82
C LEU A 8 0.27 -13.22 11.39
N LEU A 9 1.47 -12.77 11.00
CA LEU A 9 1.99 -13.01 9.65
C LEU A 9 2.28 -14.50 9.40
N TYR A 10 2.74 -15.25 10.41
CA TYR A 10 2.90 -16.71 10.31
C TYR A 10 1.56 -17.41 10.11
N TRP A 11 0.54 -17.02 10.86
CA TRP A 11 -0.82 -17.54 10.69
C TRP A 11 -1.39 -17.20 9.31
N LEU A 12 -1.26 -15.97 8.85
CA LEU A 12 -1.70 -15.54 7.51
C LEU A 12 -0.95 -16.31 6.41
N THR A 13 0.35 -16.57 6.61
CA THR A 13 1.15 -17.41 5.70
C THR A 13 0.65 -18.84 5.69
N HIS A 14 0.26 -19.41 6.83
CA HIS A 14 -0.29 -20.76 6.87
C HIS A 14 -1.66 -20.84 6.17
N GLN A 15 -2.52 -19.84 6.37
CA GLN A 15 -3.86 -19.79 5.80
C GLN A 15 -3.88 -19.48 4.29
N GLN A 16 -2.86 -18.77 3.78
CA GLN A 16 -2.69 -18.33 2.39
C GLN A 16 -3.72 -17.31 1.88
N GLU A 17 -5.00 -17.47 2.22
CA GLU A 17 -6.06 -16.52 1.88
C GLU A 17 -7.21 -16.56 2.89
N GLY A 18 -8.08 -15.55 2.83
CA GLY A 18 -9.26 -15.51 3.68
C GLY A 18 -10.14 -14.29 3.42
N SER A 19 -11.09 -14.04 4.32
CA SER A 19 -11.95 -12.86 4.27
C SER A 19 -11.46 -11.77 5.21
N TRP A 20 -11.84 -10.53 4.94
CA TRP A 20 -11.58 -9.39 5.84
C TRP A 20 -12.10 -9.66 7.26
N ILE A 21 -13.22 -10.38 7.38
CA ILE A 21 -13.77 -10.81 8.67
C ILE A 21 -12.82 -11.75 9.40
N THR A 22 -12.23 -12.75 8.72
CA THR A 22 -11.27 -13.66 9.37
C THR A 22 -9.99 -12.95 9.78
N PHE A 23 -9.50 -12.00 8.96
CA PHE A 23 -8.37 -11.15 9.34
C PHE A 23 -8.66 -10.32 10.59
N ARG A 24 -9.81 -9.62 10.63
CA ARG A 24 -10.21 -8.82 11.80
C ARG A 24 -10.31 -9.66 13.06
N ARG A 25 -10.89 -10.86 12.95
CA ARG A 25 -11.01 -11.78 14.09
C ARG A 25 -9.63 -12.15 14.65
N ALA A 26 -8.68 -12.52 13.79
CA ALA A 26 -7.31 -12.84 14.20
C ALA A 26 -6.60 -11.66 14.87
N VAL A 27 -6.78 -10.43 14.34
CA VAL A 27 -6.24 -9.20 14.96
C VAL A 27 -6.87 -8.95 16.34
N THR A 28 -8.19 -9.11 16.47
CA THR A 28 -8.88 -8.96 17.77
C THR A 28 -8.37 -9.96 18.79
N GLU A 29 -8.26 -11.24 18.43
CA GLU A 29 -7.76 -12.29 19.32
C GLU A 29 -6.34 -11.98 19.82
N LEU A 30 -5.45 -11.55 18.91
CA LEU A 30 -4.08 -11.19 19.26
C LEU A 30 -4.00 -9.92 20.13
N ALA A 31 -4.80 -8.91 19.83
CA ALA A 31 -4.86 -7.68 20.64
C ALA A 31 -5.39 -7.95 22.06
N SER A 32 -6.39 -8.83 22.20
CA SER A 32 -6.90 -9.28 23.50
C SER A 32 -5.84 -10.05 24.29
N PHE A 33 -5.07 -10.91 23.63
CA PHE A 33 -3.97 -11.65 24.26
C PHE A 33 -2.84 -10.73 24.76
N GLU A 34 -2.54 -9.67 24.01
CA GLU A 34 -1.54 -8.66 24.41
C GLU A 34 -2.08 -7.59 25.38
N HIS A 35 -3.35 -7.69 25.81
CA HIS A 35 -4.01 -6.70 26.68
C HIS A 35 -3.91 -5.26 26.16
N LEU A 36 -4.00 -5.07 24.84
CA LEU A 36 -3.94 -3.74 24.23
C LEU A 36 -5.27 -3.03 24.39
N ASP A 37 -5.26 -1.90 25.09
CA ASP A 37 -6.38 -0.96 25.12
C ASP A 37 -6.32 -0.02 23.90
N VAL A 38 -6.75 -0.55 22.74
CA VAL A 38 -6.72 0.17 21.47
C VAL A 38 -8.02 -0.04 20.69
N ASP A 39 -8.41 0.95 19.90
CA ASP A 39 -9.50 0.78 18.94
C ASP A 39 -9.11 -0.28 17.89
N ILE A 40 -9.77 -1.43 17.96
CA ILE A 40 -9.55 -2.57 17.06
C ILE A 40 -9.81 -2.19 15.61
N SER A 41 -10.76 -1.30 15.32
CA SER A 41 -11.05 -0.87 13.95
C SER A 41 -9.89 -0.05 13.39
N TYR A 42 -9.35 0.86 14.20
CA TYR A 42 -8.14 1.60 13.87
C TYR A 42 -6.94 0.67 13.66
N LEU A 43 -6.73 -0.29 14.57
CA LEU A 43 -5.64 -1.25 14.50
C LEU A 43 -5.69 -2.12 13.24
N CYS A 44 -6.86 -2.70 12.93
CA CYS A 44 -7.06 -3.50 11.73
C CYS A 44 -6.77 -2.68 10.47
N ARG A 45 -7.24 -1.44 10.42
CA ARG A 45 -7.01 -0.53 9.29
C ARG A 45 -5.51 -0.24 9.12
N ASN A 46 -4.80 0.06 10.21
CA ASN A 46 -3.37 0.34 10.18
C ASN A 46 -2.56 -0.88 9.72
N LEU A 47 -2.78 -2.05 10.33
CA LEU A 47 -2.11 -3.29 9.94
C LEU A 47 -2.37 -3.64 8.48
N ARG A 48 -3.60 -3.46 8.00
CA ARG A 48 -3.95 -3.66 6.59
C ARG A 48 -3.10 -2.77 5.69
N PHE A 49 -2.98 -1.47 5.99
CA PHE A 49 -2.14 -0.56 5.21
C PHE A 49 -0.68 -1.01 5.21
N GLN A 50 -0.11 -1.29 6.38
CA GLN A 50 1.29 -1.70 6.51
C GLN A 50 1.59 -3.00 5.76
N LEU A 51 0.75 -4.03 5.93
CA LEU A 51 0.91 -5.33 5.27
C LEU A 51 0.76 -5.25 3.74
N SER A 52 -0.15 -4.40 3.27
CA SER A 52 -0.41 -4.14 1.86
C SER A 52 0.76 -3.40 1.22
N GLU A 53 1.22 -2.32 1.86
CA GLU A 53 2.31 -1.48 1.40
C GLU A 53 3.65 -2.24 1.36
N ALA A 54 3.96 -3.02 2.41
CA ALA A 54 5.15 -3.87 2.48
C ALA A 54 5.06 -5.12 1.58
N SER A 55 4.00 -5.25 0.77
CA SER A 55 3.76 -6.37 -0.14
C SER A 55 3.79 -7.73 0.55
N HIS A 56 3.28 -7.81 1.79
CA HIS A 56 3.02 -9.09 2.44
C HIS A 56 1.71 -9.69 1.95
N ILE A 57 0.67 -8.86 1.82
CA ILE A 57 -0.72 -9.31 1.60
C ILE A 57 -1.42 -8.39 0.60
N ASP A 58 -2.13 -8.97 -0.37
CA ASP A 58 -3.10 -8.24 -1.18
C ASP A 58 -4.46 -8.25 -0.45
N PHE A 59 -5.04 -7.07 -0.23
CA PHE A 59 -6.38 -6.92 0.37
C PHE A 59 -7.39 -6.44 -0.66
N PHE A 60 -8.65 -6.75 -0.43
CA PHE A 60 -9.78 -6.30 -1.24
C PHE A 60 -9.68 -6.61 -2.74
N ILE A 61 -9.17 -7.81 -3.04
CA ILE A 61 -8.89 -8.29 -4.39
C ILE A 61 -10.17 -8.21 -5.23
N ASP A 62 -10.09 -7.53 -6.37
CA ASP A 62 -11.20 -7.29 -7.30
C ASP A 62 -12.44 -6.61 -6.65
N GLY A 63 -12.21 -5.79 -5.62
CA GLY A 63 -13.28 -5.12 -4.86
C GLY A 63 -14.06 -6.05 -3.92
N SER A 64 -13.61 -7.29 -3.74
CA SER A 64 -14.18 -8.22 -2.76
C SER A 64 -13.70 -7.89 -1.34
N GLN A 65 -14.26 -8.55 -0.32
CA GLN A 65 -13.73 -8.49 1.06
C GLN A 65 -12.77 -9.65 1.35
N ARG A 66 -11.86 -9.97 0.41
CA ARG A 66 -10.86 -11.04 0.56
C ARG A 66 -9.46 -10.50 0.78
N TRP A 67 -8.59 -11.33 1.33
CA TRP A 67 -7.16 -11.10 1.38
C TRP A 67 -6.41 -12.35 0.92
N LYS A 68 -5.18 -12.16 0.42
CA LYS A 68 -4.29 -13.24 -0.03
C LYS A 68 -2.84 -12.91 0.31
N ILE A 69 -2.12 -13.88 0.88
CA ILE A 69 -0.69 -13.76 1.13
C ILE A 69 0.06 -13.73 -0.20
N ARG A 70 1.07 -12.87 -0.31
CA ARG A 70 1.99 -12.87 -1.43
C ARG A 70 3.10 -13.90 -1.19
N PRO A 71 3.64 -14.57 -2.22
CA PRO A 71 4.78 -15.45 -2.03
C PRO A 71 6.00 -14.68 -1.47
N PRO A 72 6.86 -15.33 -0.67
CA PRO A 72 8.06 -14.67 -0.15
C PRO A 72 8.99 -14.24 -1.28
N ILE A 73 9.51 -13.01 -1.18
CA ILE A 73 10.57 -12.50 -2.05
C ILE A 73 11.57 -11.67 -1.23
N LEU A 74 12.82 -11.61 -1.69
CA LEU A 74 13.74 -10.55 -1.29
C LEU A 74 13.66 -9.40 -2.29
N ALA A 75 13.16 -8.26 -1.85
CA ALA A 75 13.00 -7.06 -2.66
C ALA A 75 14.13 -6.08 -2.37
N GLY A 76 15.01 -5.85 -3.35
CA GLY A 76 16.09 -4.87 -3.27
C GLY A 76 15.54 -3.44 -3.20
N LEU A 77 16.11 -2.61 -2.32
CA LEU A 77 15.66 -1.24 -2.09
C LEU A 77 16.34 -0.26 -3.06
N LEU A 78 15.59 0.75 -3.51
CA LEU A 78 16.13 1.72 -4.48
C LEU A 78 17.21 2.63 -3.88
N ASN A 79 16.98 3.19 -2.69
CA ASN A 79 17.92 4.10 -2.04
C ASN A 79 19.04 3.39 -1.27
N CYS A 80 18.94 2.07 -1.11
CA CYS A 80 19.89 1.26 -0.38
C CYS A 80 20.23 0.02 -1.22
N PRO A 81 21.05 0.16 -2.28
CA PRO A 81 21.29 -0.92 -3.25
C PRO A 81 21.91 -2.18 -2.63
N ASN A 82 22.58 -2.05 -1.48
CA ASN A 82 23.16 -3.16 -0.70
C ASN A 82 22.21 -3.72 0.37
N THR A 83 20.91 -3.42 0.27
CA THR A 83 19.89 -3.88 1.22
C THR A 83 18.68 -4.40 0.46
N ALA A 84 18.15 -5.54 0.91
CA ALA A 84 16.86 -6.06 0.50
C ALA A 84 15.95 -6.25 1.72
N VAL A 85 14.64 -6.20 1.50
CA VAL A 85 13.62 -6.50 2.52
C VAL A 85 12.90 -7.81 2.15
N LEU A 86 12.61 -8.64 3.15
CA LEU A 86 11.80 -9.84 2.98
C LEU A 86 10.31 -9.47 2.98
N CYS A 87 9.68 -9.62 1.82
CA CYS A 87 8.25 -9.39 1.61
C CYS A 87 7.49 -10.72 1.48
N GLY A 88 6.17 -10.65 1.42
CA GLY A 88 5.30 -11.83 1.29
C GLY A 88 5.15 -12.63 2.59
N GLY A 89 4.59 -13.83 2.47
CA GLY A 89 4.43 -14.76 3.56
C GLY A 89 5.77 -15.30 4.04
N ARG A 90 5.91 -15.48 5.35
CA ARG A 90 7.13 -16.01 5.96
C ARG A 90 6.80 -16.96 7.11
N THR A 91 7.75 -17.83 7.41
CA THR A 91 7.65 -18.79 8.51
C THR A 91 8.91 -18.73 9.38
N PRO A 92 8.85 -19.19 10.65
CA PRO A 92 10.04 -19.29 11.48
C PRO A 92 11.17 -20.11 10.83
N LYS A 93 10.80 -21.18 10.11
CA LYS A 93 11.76 -22.02 9.36
C LYS A 93 12.49 -21.23 8.27
N LEU A 94 11.76 -20.45 7.48
CA LEU A 94 12.34 -19.60 6.43
C LEU A 94 13.32 -18.59 7.04
N LEU A 95 12.94 -17.94 8.14
CA LEU A 95 13.79 -16.97 8.83
C LEU A 95 15.05 -17.60 9.40
N SER A 96 14.95 -18.77 10.04
CA SER A 96 16.12 -19.51 10.53
C SER A 96 17.08 -19.85 9.40
N GLN A 97 16.57 -20.43 8.31
CA GLN A 97 17.39 -20.78 7.14
C GLN A 97 18.08 -19.56 6.54
N MET A 98 17.37 -18.42 6.45
CA MET A 98 17.94 -17.19 5.95
C MET A 98 19.05 -16.63 6.86
N CYS A 99 18.90 -16.72 8.18
CA CYS A 99 19.96 -16.35 9.13
C CYS A 99 21.21 -17.23 8.99
N ASP A 100 21.02 -18.54 8.90
CA ASP A 100 22.13 -19.51 8.76
C ASP A 100 22.93 -19.25 7.48
N VAL A 101 22.22 -19.04 6.36
CA VAL A 101 22.84 -18.77 5.04
C VAL A 101 23.46 -17.37 4.98
N ALA A 102 22.87 -16.37 5.60
CA ALA A 102 23.45 -15.03 5.64
C ALA A 102 24.80 -15.01 6.38
N ALA A 103 24.92 -15.77 7.47
CA ALA A 103 26.15 -15.89 8.23
C ALA A 103 27.32 -16.49 7.42
N THR A 104 27.05 -17.44 6.52
CA THR A 104 28.09 -18.04 5.66
C THR A 104 28.50 -17.13 4.50
N LEU A 105 27.63 -16.23 4.08
CA LEU A 105 27.83 -15.33 2.94
C LEU A 105 28.24 -13.90 3.35
N ASN A 106 28.69 -13.70 4.60
CA ASN A 106 29.06 -12.38 5.15
C ASN A 106 27.97 -11.31 4.97
N CYS A 107 26.70 -11.71 4.99
CA CYS A 107 25.56 -10.82 4.96
C CYS A 107 24.98 -10.67 6.37
N GLN A 108 24.36 -9.53 6.64
CA GLN A 108 23.73 -9.24 7.91
C GLN A 108 22.21 -9.27 7.80
N ILE A 109 21.56 -10.05 8.66
CA ILE A 109 20.11 -9.95 8.87
C ILE A 109 19.84 -8.89 9.93
N ILE A 110 18.97 -7.94 9.62
CA ILE A 110 18.50 -6.90 10.53
C ILE A 110 17.01 -7.11 10.71
N SER A 111 16.57 -7.25 11.96
CA SER A 111 15.16 -7.30 12.33
C SER A 111 14.82 -6.02 13.09
N ASP A 112 13.89 -5.22 12.56
CA ASP A 112 13.39 -4.01 13.21
C ASP A 112 11.90 -4.16 13.54
N ALA A 113 11.60 -4.28 14.84
CA ALA A 113 10.25 -4.26 15.38
C ALA A 113 9.93 -2.95 16.13
N THR A 114 10.82 -1.96 16.11
CA THR A 114 10.67 -0.73 16.92
C THR A 114 9.70 0.27 16.31
N SER A 115 9.60 0.28 14.98
CA SER A 115 8.76 1.22 14.23
C SER A 115 7.40 0.67 13.82
N GLN A 116 7.19 -0.64 13.98
CA GLN A 116 6.01 -1.36 13.49
C GLN A 116 5.60 -2.46 14.45
N LYS A 117 4.34 -2.88 14.38
CA LYS A 117 3.89 -4.08 15.09
C LYS A 117 4.56 -5.33 14.51
N ILE A 118 4.54 -5.50 13.19
CA ILE A 118 5.15 -6.64 12.50
C ILE A 118 6.62 -6.31 12.20
N ALA A 119 7.53 -7.23 12.49
CA ALA A 119 8.96 -6.98 12.34
C ALA A 119 9.33 -6.83 10.86
N GLU A 120 10.11 -5.80 10.53
CA GLU A 120 10.70 -5.70 9.22
C GLU A 120 12.02 -6.47 9.19
N ILE A 121 12.16 -7.36 8.20
CA ILE A 121 13.35 -8.21 8.08
C ILE A 121 14.12 -7.77 6.85
N ARG A 122 15.34 -7.28 7.07
CA ARG A 122 16.25 -6.80 6.03
C ARG A 122 17.49 -7.68 5.94
N VAL A 123 18.00 -7.81 4.73
CA VAL A 123 19.29 -8.42 4.42
C VAL A 123 20.21 -7.32 3.91
N ARG A 124 21.34 -7.10 4.57
CA ARG A 124 22.39 -6.17 4.14
C ARG A 124 23.61 -6.95 3.68
N GLY A 125 24.12 -6.65 2.49
CA GLY A 125 25.25 -7.34 1.89
C GLY A 125 25.52 -6.84 0.47
N THR A 126 26.44 -7.49 -0.23
CA THR A 126 26.58 -7.27 -1.68
C THR A 126 25.35 -7.81 -2.40
N GLU A 127 25.00 -7.24 -3.55
CA GLU A 127 23.87 -7.73 -4.36
C GLU A 127 24.01 -9.24 -4.66
N GLU A 128 25.23 -9.69 -4.96
CA GLU A 128 25.53 -11.09 -5.22
C GLU A 128 25.31 -11.97 -3.99
N GLY A 129 25.72 -11.53 -2.79
CA GLY A 129 25.45 -12.24 -1.54
C GLY A 129 23.96 -12.37 -1.26
N ILE A 130 23.18 -11.30 -1.47
CA ILE A 130 21.72 -11.32 -1.31
C ILE A 130 21.07 -12.28 -2.32
N ARG A 131 21.52 -12.26 -3.58
CA ARG A 131 21.05 -13.16 -4.63
C ARG A 131 21.34 -14.63 -4.28
N GLN A 132 22.53 -14.93 -3.76
CA GLN A 132 22.91 -16.27 -3.32
C GLN A 132 22.08 -16.74 -2.13
N ILE A 133 21.82 -15.87 -1.14
CA ILE A 133 20.89 -16.18 -0.03
C ILE A 133 19.53 -16.60 -0.60
N ALA A 134 18.95 -15.79 -1.48
CA ALA A 134 17.65 -16.03 -2.09
C ALA A 134 17.60 -17.38 -2.83
N ALA A 135 18.63 -17.67 -3.62
CA ALA A 135 18.75 -18.92 -4.37
C ALA A 135 18.82 -20.15 -3.44
N ILE A 136 19.61 -20.10 -2.37
CA ILE A 136 19.79 -21.21 -1.43
C ILE A 136 18.50 -21.49 -0.64
N ILE A 137 17.80 -20.44 -0.20
CA ILE A 137 16.54 -20.60 0.55
C ILE A 137 15.32 -20.81 -0.36
N GLY A 138 15.50 -20.76 -1.68
CA GLY A 138 14.47 -21.06 -2.67
C GLY A 138 13.41 -19.97 -2.83
N ILE A 139 13.78 -18.69 -2.67
CA ILE A 139 12.86 -17.56 -2.93
C ILE A 139 13.44 -16.59 -3.98
N PRO A 140 12.59 -15.87 -4.73
CA PRO A 140 13.08 -14.89 -5.71
C PRO A 140 13.78 -13.71 -5.04
N PHE A 141 14.85 -13.22 -5.68
CA PHE A 141 15.43 -11.90 -5.42
C PHE A 141 15.12 -10.96 -6.59
N VAL A 142 14.51 -9.82 -6.30
CA VAL A 142 14.22 -8.78 -7.30
C VAL A 142 14.99 -7.50 -6.93
N PRO A 143 16.04 -7.14 -7.68
CA PRO A 143 16.81 -5.93 -7.39
C PRO A 143 15.98 -4.68 -7.71
N GLN A 144 16.13 -3.64 -6.88
CA GLN A 144 15.49 -2.33 -7.09
C GLN A 144 13.98 -2.44 -7.37
N GLN A 145 13.25 -3.16 -6.51
CA GLN A 145 11.83 -3.52 -6.69
C GLN A 145 10.93 -2.32 -7.02
N ALA A 146 11.21 -1.14 -6.44
CA ALA A 146 10.47 0.09 -6.76
C ALA A 146 10.52 0.42 -8.26
N LYS A 147 11.66 0.24 -8.94
CA LYS A 147 11.79 0.47 -10.38
C LYS A 147 11.01 -0.55 -11.19
N CYS A 148 11.09 -1.83 -10.85
CA CYS A 148 10.33 -2.88 -11.51
C CYS A 148 8.83 -2.59 -11.44
N LEU A 149 8.29 -2.36 -10.23
CA LEU A 149 6.88 -2.03 -10.05
C LEU A 149 6.49 -0.70 -10.72
N SER A 150 7.40 0.26 -10.81
CA SER A 150 7.13 1.55 -11.45
C SER A 150 6.87 1.43 -12.95
N GLN A 151 7.42 0.40 -13.61
CA GLN A 151 7.19 0.13 -15.04
C GLN A 151 5.78 -0.41 -15.30
N ASP A 152 5.18 -1.04 -14.30
CA ASP A 152 3.82 -1.60 -14.35
C ASP A 152 2.75 -0.60 -13.88
N LEU A 153 3.13 0.62 -13.48
CA LEU A 153 2.17 1.64 -13.08
C LEU A 153 1.31 2.03 -14.28
N ASN A 154 -0.01 1.97 -14.09
CA ASN A 154 -0.98 2.46 -15.06
C ASN A 154 -1.43 3.86 -14.66
N PRO A 155 -1.05 4.94 -15.38
CA PRO A 155 -1.43 6.30 -15.00
C PRO A 155 -2.93 6.47 -14.85
N ILE A 156 -3.38 7.11 -13.77
CA ILE A 156 -4.80 7.20 -13.40
C ILE A 156 -5.63 7.90 -14.47
N LEU A 157 -5.10 8.95 -15.10
CA LEU A 157 -5.81 9.64 -16.18
C LEU A 157 -5.94 8.76 -17.44
N LYS A 158 -4.95 7.91 -17.72
CA LYS A 158 -5.04 6.93 -18.80
C LYS A 158 -6.07 5.85 -18.48
N GLN A 159 -6.11 5.36 -17.23
CA GLN A 159 -7.16 4.45 -16.76
C GLN A 159 -8.55 5.04 -16.93
N LEU A 160 -8.73 6.31 -16.53
CA LEU A 160 -9.99 7.03 -16.64
C LEU A 160 -10.45 7.19 -18.11
N GLU A 161 -9.51 7.43 -19.02
CA GLU A 161 -9.80 7.59 -20.45
C GLU A 161 -10.31 6.30 -21.10
N ILE A 162 -9.72 5.16 -20.74
CA ILE A 162 -10.07 3.85 -21.32
C ILE A 162 -11.16 3.11 -20.52
N ALA A 163 -11.58 3.64 -19.37
CA ALA A 163 -12.57 3.00 -18.52
C ALA A 163 -13.92 2.91 -19.23
N GLU A 164 -14.55 1.74 -19.15
CA GLU A 164 -15.86 1.52 -19.72
C GLU A 164 -16.94 2.30 -18.95
N GLU A 165 -17.90 2.83 -19.70
CA GLU A 165 -19.07 3.47 -19.13
C GLU A 165 -19.87 2.46 -18.31
N ALA A 166 -20.24 2.86 -17.10
CA ALA A 166 -20.92 1.99 -16.16
C ALA A 166 -22.08 2.75 -15.51
N THR A 167 -23.23 2.09 -15.44
CA THR A 167 -24.43 2.65 -14.85
C THR A 167 -24.67 2.00 -13.49
N PRO A 168 -24.85 2.77 -12.40
CA PRO A 168 -25.27 2.21 -11.12
C PRO A 168 -26.66 1.57 -11.28
N LEU A 169 -26.89 0.45 -10.61
CA LEU A 169 -28.19 -0.22 -10.64
C LEU A 169 -29.22 0.55 -9.80
N GLY A 170 -30.49 0.44 -10.18
CA GLY A 170 -31.59 1.01 -9.39
C GLY A 170 -31.65 0.44 -7.97
N GLY A 171 -31.89 1.32 -6.98
CA GLY A 171 -32.03 0.95 -5.56
C GLY A 171 -30.73 0.93 -4.75
N TRP A 172 -29.59 1.30 -5.35
CA TRP A 172 -28.32 1.47 -4.62
C TRP A 172 -28.34 2.76 -3.81
N SER A 173 -27.82 2.72 -2.57
CA SER A 173 -27.60 3.95 -1.81
C SER A 173 -26.36 4.67 -2.37
N ALA A 174 -26.45 5.99 -2.50
CA ALA A 174 -25.40 6.81 -3.07
C ALA A 174 -24.82 7.76 -2.02
N GLN A 175 -23.49 7.76 -1.92
CA GLN A 175 -22.71 8.75 -1.20
C GLN A 175 -21.75 9.44 -2.16
N SER A 176 -21.33 10.64 -1.79
CA SER A 176 -20.39 11.45 -2.54
C SER A 176 -19.20 11.82 -1.68
N PHE A 177 -18.02 11.88 -2.28
CA PHE A 177 -16.84 12.39 -1.59
C PHE A 177 -16.89 13.92 -1.54
N ASP A 178 -17.01 14.51 -0.35
CA ASP A 178 -16.93 15.95 -0.17
C ASP A 178 -15.46 16.38 -0.02
N TRP A 179 -15.01 17.23 -0.93
CA TRP A 179 -13.65 17.74 -0.97
C TRP A 179 -13.34 18.73 0.16
N GLN A 180 -14.36 19.40 0.69
CA GLN A 180 -14.17 20.37 1.77
C GLN A 180 -13.99 19.66 3.11
N SER A 181 -14.92 18.75 3.46
CA SER A 181 -14.84 18.00 4.70
C SER A 181 -13.92 16.78 4.65
N ARG A 182 -13.49 16.36 3.44
CA ARG A 182 -12.70 15.14 3.19
C ARG A 182 -13.39 13.87 3.69
N LYS A 183 -14.72 13.83 3.54
CA LYS A 183 -15.58 12.74 4.02
C LYS A 183 -16.58 12.32 2.96
N TRP A 184 -17.05 11.08 3.08
CA TRP A 184 -18.21 10.60 2.34
C TRP A 184 -19.47 11.19 2.99
N VAL A 185 -20.33 11.79 2.17
CA VAL A 185 -21.60 12.39 2.59
C VAL A 185 -22.75 11.78 1.78
N ASP A 186 -23.93 11.70 2.38
CA ASP A 186 -25.10 11.14 1.72
C ASP A 186 -25.56 12.02 0.55
N GLY A 187 -25.98 11.37 -0.54
CA GLY A 187 -26.48 12.01 -1.73
C GLY A 187 -25.45 12.16 -2.85
N VAL A 188 -25.84 12.90 -3.89
CA VAL A 188 -25.09 13.06 -5.14
C VAL A 188 -24.61 14.52 -5.24
N LEU A 189 -23.33 14.75 -4.97
CA LEU A 189 -22.67 16.03 -5.21
C LEU A 189 -22.19 16.09 -6.67
N GLN A 190 -22.11 17.28 -7.24
CA GLN A 190 -21.59 17.43 -8.60
C GLN A 190 -20.05 17.31 -8.62
N HIS A 191 -19.52 16.77 -9.72
CA HIS A 191 -18.08 16.75 -10.00
C HIS A 191 -17.24 16.10 -8.90
N THR A 192 -17.65 14.93 -8.41
CA THR A 192 -16.89 14.20 -7.39
C THR A 192 -16.90 12.70 -7.64
N VAL A 193 -16.36 11.95 -6.69
CA VAL A 193 -16.45 10.49 -6.64
C VAL A 193 -17.75 10.09 -5.96
N TYR A 194 -18.42 9.12 -6.57
CA TYR A 194 -19.61 8.49 -6.02
C TYR A 194 -19.26 7.13 -5.45
N GLU A 195 -19.73 6.83 -4.26
CA GLU A 195 -19.79 5.47 -3.72
C GLU A 195 -21.24 5.02 -3.82
N TYR A 196 -21.46 3.95 -4.57
CA TYR A 196 -22.74 3.26 -4.55
C TYR A 196 -22.59 1.94 -3.82
N SER A 197 -23.47 1.70 -2.86
CA SER A 197 -23.44 0.47 -2.06
C SER A 197 -24.70 -0.37 -2.26
N TYR A 198 -24.49 -1.68 -2.30
CA TYR A 198 -25.54 -2.68 -2.34
C TYR A 198 -25.14 -3.86 -1.47
N TYR A 199 -25.96 -4.16 -0.47
CA TYR A 199 -25.61 -5.08 0.62
C TYR A 199 -24.25 -4.74 1.26
N ASN A 200 -23.22 -5.55 1.00
CA ASN A 200 -21.88 -5.45 1.60
C ASN A 200 -20.79 -5.10 0.58
N THR A 201 -21.18 -4.70 -0.64
CA THR A 201 -20.26 -4.31 -1.71
C THR A 201 -20.43 -2.83 -2.04
N CYS A 202 -19.31 -2.12 -2.10
CA CYS A 202 -19.24 -0.72 -2.52
C CYS A 202 -18.57 -0.64 -3.89
N HIS A 203 -19.13 0.19 -4.77
CA HIS A 203 -18.65 0.45 -6.11
C HIS A 203 -18.40 1.94 -6.26
N TYR A 204 -17.26 2.29 -6.86
CA TYR A 204 -16.83 3.69 -6.97
C TYR A 204 -16.90 4.15 -8.41
N PHE A 205 -17.45 5.35 -8.59
CA PHE A 205 -17.67 5.94 -9.91
C PHE A 205 -17.17 7.37 -9.95
N VAL A 206 -16.77 7.81 -11.13
CA VAL A 206 -16.32 9.17 -11.43
C VAL A 206 -16.75 9.54 -12.85
N HIS A 207 -17.08 10.81 -13.08
CA HIS A 207 -17.29 11.28 -14.44
C HIS A 207 -15.93 11.50 -15.13
N ASN A 208 -15.76 10.96 -16.33
CA ASN A 208 -14.59 11.25 -17.16
C ASN A 208 -14.71 12.62 -17.85
N GLN A 209 -13.70 13.00 -18.66
CA GLN A 209 -13.68 14.27 -19.38
C GLN A 209 -14.83 14.45 -20.39
N GLN A 210 -15.42 13.34 -20.85
CA GLN A 210 -16.56 13.33 -21.77
C GLN A 210 -17.91 13.38 -21.03
N GLY A 211 -17.90 13.48 -19.71
CA GLY A 211 -19.10 13.45 -18.87
C GLY A 211 -19.68 12.05 -18.66
N ARG A 212 -19.06 10.99 -19.17
CA ARG A 212 -19.52 9.60 -18.96
C ARG A 212 -19.17 9.14 -17.56
N LEU A 213 -20.10 8.44 -16.92
CA LEU A 213 -19.87 7.84 -15.62
C LEU A 213 -19.13 6.52 -15.80
N VAL A 214 -17.94 6.40 -15.20
CA VAL A 214 -17.12 5.19 -15.31
C VAL A 214 -16.84 4.61 -13.92
N ARG A 215 -16.68 3.29 -13.85
CA ARG A 215 -16.35 2.59 -12.61
C ARG A 215 -14.83 2.45 -12.46
N MET A 216 -14.31 2.75 -11.28
CA MET A 216 -12.89 2.62 -10.94
C MET A 216 -12.73 2.08 -9.50
N PRO A 217 -11.56 1.57 -9.10
CA PRO A 217 -11.31 1.30 -7.70
C PRO A 217 -11.26 2.60 -6.88
N LYS A 218 -11.51 2.50 -5.57
CA LYS A 218 -11.81 3.65 -4.69
C LYS A 218 -10.77 4.77 -4.78
N HIS A 219 -9.50 4.42 -4.59
CA HIS A 219 -8.44 5.43 -4.48
C HIS A 219 -8.17 6.04 -5.86
N GLU A 220 -8.15 5.23 -6.91
CA GLU A 220 -8.02 5.66 -8.30
C GLU A 220 -9.13 6.64 -8.67
N ALA A 221 -10.38 6.38 -8.28
CA ALA A 221 -11.50 7.28 -8.51
C ALA A 221 -11.31 8.65 -7.81
N ILE A 222 -10.81 8.65 -6.56
CA ILE A 222 -10.48 9.89 -5.82
C ILE A 222 -9.40 10.68 -6.54
N TYR A 223 -8.30 10.04 -6.93
CA TYR A 223 -7.22 10.75 -7.64
C TYR A 223 -7.65 11.20 -9.04
N ALA A 224 -8.46 10.44 -9.75
CA ALA A 224 -9.03 10.83 -11.04
C ALA A 224 -9.91 12.09 -10.90
N ALA A 225 -10.85 12.08 -9.95
CA ALA A 225 -11.71 13.22 -9.69
C ALA A 225 -10.93 14.46 -9.20
N ALA A 226 -9.89 14.26 -8.37
CA ALA A 226 -9.00 15.34 -7.95
C ALA A 226 -8.25 15.94 -9.15
N ALA A 227 -7.70 15.10 -10.03
CA ALA A 227 -6.97 15.53 -11.22
C ALA A 227 -7.85 16.34 -12.19
N LEU A 228 -9.08 15.89 -12.46
CA LEU A 228 -10.05 16.62 -13.30
C LEU A 228 -10.41 18.00 -12.73
N ARG A 229 -10.29 18.18 -11.42
CA ARG A 229 -10.58 19.43 -10.71
C ARG A 229 -9.35 20.25 -10.36
N TYR A 230 -8.17 19.82 -10.78
CA TYR A 230 -6.89 20.45 -10.39
C TYR A 230 -6.72 20.56 -8.86
N LEU A 231 -7.29 19.61 -8.11
CA LEU A 231 -7.15 19.56 -6.66
C LEU A 231 -5.89 18.78 -6.28
N GLN A 232 -5.09 19.39 -5.41
CA GLN A 232 -3.93 18.74 -4.84
C GLN A 232 -4.35 17.83 -3.68
N VAL A 233 -4.03 16.55 -3.79
CA VAL A 233 -4.28 15.51 -2.77
C VAL A 233 -3.02 14.76 -2.35
N ALA A 234 -1.92 14.96 -3.08
CA ALA A 234 -0.59 14.50 -2.72
C ALA A 234 0.43 15.64 -2.86
N VAL A 235 1.35 15.72 -1.91
CA VAL A 235 2.38 16.77 -1.85
C VAL A 235 3.73 16.12 -1.61
N TYR A 236 4.75 16.55 -2.35
CA TYR A 236 6.13 16.10 -2.11
C TYR A 236 7.00 17.26 -1.62
N ASN A 237 7.68 17.07 -0.50
CA ASN A 237 8.70 17.98 0.03
C ASN A 237 10.08 17.47 -0.36
N LYS A 238 10.74 18.16 -1.30
CA LYS A 238 12.07 17.78 -1.80
C LYS A 238 13.16 17.85 -0.72
N THR A 239 13.07 18.80 0.21
CA THR A 239 14.06 18.97 1.28
C THR A 239 13.98 17.84 2.29
N GLN A 240 12.77 17.47 2.70
CA GLN A 240 12.53 16.37 3.65
C GLN A 240 12.51 15.00 2.97
N ARG A 241 12.44 14.96 1.63
CA ARG A 241 12.25 13.74 0.84
C ARG A 241 11.01 12.96 1.27
N THR A 242 9.92 13.67 1.53
CA THR A 242 8.66 13.11 2.01
C THR A 242 7.55 13.31 1.00
N LEU A 243 6.81 12.24 0.69
CA LEU A 243 5.55 12.29 -0.02
C LEU A 243 4.43 12.16 1.01
N THR A 244 3.44 13.06 0.95
CA THR A 244 2.36 13.12 1.93
C THR A 244 1.02 13.10 1.23
N THR A 245 0.08 12.32 1.75
CA THR A 245 -1.33 12.27 1.32
C THR A 245 -2.26 12.37 2.53
N ASP A 246 -3.53 12.71 2.32
CA ASP A 246 -4.54 12.65 3.40
C ASP A 246 -4.97 11.19 3.67
N VAL A 247 -5.35 10.86 4.91
CA VAL A 247 -5.90 9.54 5.26
C VAL A 247 -7.23 9.21 4.56
N SER A 248 -7.96 10.24 4.13
CA SER A 248 -9.18 10.13 3.31
C SER A 248 -8.87 9.87 1.84
N SER A 249 -7.65 10.17 1.38
CA SER A 249 -7.17 9.99 0.00
C SER A 249 -5.79 9.31 -0.04
N PRO A 250 -5.64 8.12 0.55
CA PRO A 250 -4.37 7.39 0.55
C PRO A 250 -3.93 7.08 -0.88
N LEU A 251 -2.61 6.92 -1.11
CA LEU A 251 -2.13 6.45 -2.40
C LEU A 251 -2.83 5.14 -2.80
N PRO A 252 -3.14 4.93 -4.10
CA PRO A 252 -3.58 3.61 -4.55
C PRO A 252 -2.48 2.57 -4.29
N GLU A 253 -2.89 1.31 -4.09
CA GLU A 253 -2.06 0.29 -3.44
C GLU A 253 -0.71 0.06 -4.14
N MET A 254 -0.70 -0.02 -5.46
CA MET A 254 0.55 -0.19 -6.23
C MET A 254 1.51 0.99 -6.05
N TYR A 255 0.98 2.22 -5.97
CA TYR A 255 1.77 3.43 -5.77
C TYR A 255 2.36 3.51 -4.36
N ALA A 256 1.59 3.11 -3.35
CA ALA A 256 2.07 2.99 -1.98
C ALA A 256 3.22 1.96 -1.88
N ARG A 257 3.10 0.81 -2.56
CA ARG A 257 4.17 -0.21 -2.62
C ARG A 257 5.44 0.32 -3.29
N VAL A 258 5.31 1.03 -4.41
CA VAL A 258 6.46 1.66 -5.07
C VAL A 258 7.14 2.65 -4.12
N ALA A 259 6.37 3.46 -3.38
CA ALA A 259 6.90 4.36 -2.37
C ALA A 259 7.64 3.60 -1.26
N TYR A 260 7.05 2.51 -0.73
CA TYR A 260 7.67 1.65 0.27
C TYR A 260 9.03 1.12 -0.18
N PHE A 261 9.11 0.53 -1.38
CA PHE A 261 10.35 -0.07 -1.90
C PHE A 261 11.44 0.96 -2.23
N CYS A 262 11.15 2.25 -2.14
CA CYS A 262 12.18 3.27 -2.24
C CYS A 262 13.20 3.14 -1.11
N ALA A 263 12.74 2.94 0.13
CA ALA A 263 13.56 2.89 1.33
C ALA A 263 13.29 1.67 2.24
N GLY A 264 12.31 0.85 1.88
CA GLY A 264 11.83 -0.26 2.69
C GLY A 264 11.34 0.25 4.03
N ARG A 265 10.59 1.35 4.08
CA ARG A 265 10.02 1.88 5.32
C ARG A 265 8.53 2.07 5.14
N PRO A 266 7.72 1.68 6.13
CA PRO A 266 6.28 1.87 6.09
C PRO A 266 5.96 3.36 6.14
N SER A 267 4.84 3.72 5.54
CA SER A 267 4.22 5.01 5.78
C SER A 267 3.79 5.16 7.25
N GLN A 268 3.81 6.41 7.71
CA GLN A 268 3.36 6.77 9.06
C GLN A 268 2.10 7.61 8.97
N ILE A 269 1.11 7.31 9.82
CA ILE A 269 -0.06 8.15 9.97
C ILE A 269 0.21 9.19 11.06
N ALA A 270 0.27 10.46 10.69
CA ALA A 270 0.49 11.58 11.59
C ALA A 270 -0.45 12.74 11.22
N GLN A 271 -1.19 13.26 12.21
CA GLN A 271 -2.06 14.44 12.05
C GLN A 271 -3.07 14.33 10.88
N GLY A 272 -3.64 13.13 10.66
CA GLY A 272 -4.58 12.89 9.56
C GLY A 272 -3.92 12.77 8.19
N GLN A 273 -2.60 12.70 8.13
CA GLN A 273 -1.84 12.50 6.91
C GLN A 273 -1.09 11.17 6.94
N ILE A 274 -0.83 10.63 5.75
CA ILE A 274 0.03 9.48 5.52
C ILE A 274 1.33 10.02 4.94
N VAL A 275 2.44 9.75 5.63
CA VAL A 275 3.77 10.26 5.29
C VAL A 275 4.65 9.10 4.84
N TYR A 276 5.09 9.16 3.59
CA TYR A 276 6.07 8.26 2.98
C TYR A 276 7.44 8.94 3.02
N ASN A 277 8.38 8.33 3.73
CA ASN A 277 9.71 8.92 3.99
C ASN A 277 10.77 8.44 3.00
N GLU A 278 11.82 9.23 2.86
CA GLU A 278 13.02 8.94 2.07
C GLU A 278 12.77 8.77 0.55
N ILE A 279 11.62 9.18 0.02
CA ILE A 279 11.30 9.05 -1.40
C ILE A 279 12.23 9.93 -2.24
N SER A 280 12.87 9.35 -3.27
CA SER A 280 13.75 10.13 -4.16
C SER A 280 12.93 11.11 -5.02
N PRO A 281 13.49 12.28 -5.38
CA PRO A 281 12.76 13.27 -6.19
C PRO A 281 12.25 12.72 -7.53
N ASP A 282 13.04 11.87 -8.18
CA ASP A 282 12.68 11.28 -9.47
C ASP A 282 11.50 10.32 -9.32
N LEU A 283 11.52 9.48 -8.27
CA LEU A 283 10.41 8.56 -8.00
C LEU A 283 9.15 9.31 -7.56
N ALA A 284 9.30 10.36 -6.74
CA ALA A 284 8.18 11.20 -6.35
C ALA A 284 7.55 11.90 -7.55
N GLY A 285 8.36 12.41 -8.48
CA GLY A 285 7.90 13.00 -9.72
C GLY A 285 7.11 12.01 -10.58
N LEU A 286 7.64 10.79 -10.75
CA LEU A 286 6.94 9.72 -11.45
C LEU A 286 5.60 9.38 -10.79
N LEU A 287 5.59 9.14 -9.48
CA LEU A 287 4.39 8.77 -8.73
C LEU A 287 3.33 9.85 -8.82
N LEU A 288 3.70 11.12 -8.58
CA LEU A 288 2.77 12.26 -8.65
C LEU A 288 2.16 12.41 -10.04
N VAL A 289 2.96 12.36 -11.10
CA VAL A 289 2.44 12.45 -12.48
C VAL A 289 1.51 11.27 -12.78
N ALA A 290 1.90 10.05 -12.42
CA ALA A 290 1.12 8.85 -12.70
C ALA A 290 -0.23 8.85 -11.94
N ILE A 291 -0.31 9.43 -10.75
CA ILE A 291 -1.59 9.62 -10.02
C ILE A 291 -2.36 10.89 -10.40
N GLY A 292 -1.97 11.59 -11.48
CA GLY A 292 -2.67 12.78 -11.97
C GLY A 292 -2.45 14.03 -11.10
N GLN A 293 -1.30 14.11 -10.42
CA GLN A 293 -0.89 15.23 -9.58
C GLN A 293 0.33 15.94 -10.19
N ASN A 294 0.61 17.15 -9.72
CA ASN A 294 1.67 17.98 -10.30
C ASN A 294 3.05 17.42 -10.00
N HIS A 295 3.93 17.45 -11.01
CA HIS A 295 5.34 17.15 -10.81
C HIS A 295 5.94 18.16 -9.79
N PRO A 296 6.77 17.73 -8.81
CA PRO A 296 7.27 18.59 -7.74
C PRO A 296 8.19 19.72 -8.23
N GLY A 297 8.69 19.62 -9.46
CA GLY A 297 9.44 20.69 -10.14
C GLY A 297 8.57 21.77 -10.81
N LEU A 298 7.25 21.57 -10.89
CA LEU A 298 6.32 22.54 -11.48
C LEU A 298 5.60 23.30 -10.35
N ARG A 299 5.72 24.62 -10.33
CA ARG A 299 4.82 25.50 -9.58
C ARG A 299 3.79 26.05 -10.56
N TRP A 300 2.51 26.03 -10.19
CA TRP A 300 1.50 26.79 -10.92
C TRP A 300 1.79 28.28 -10.73
N VAL A 301 2.02 28.98 -11.83
CA VAL A 301 1.83 30.43 -11.88
C VAL A 301 0.35 30.59 -12.18
N ASN A 302 -0.45 30.83 -11.14
CA ASN A 302 -1.82 31.31 -11.30
C ASN A 302 -1.81 32.82 -11.50
#